data_AF-A0A5Q2VY94-F1
#
_entry.id   AF-A0A5Q2VY94-F1
#
_cell.length_a   1.000
_cell.length_b   1.000
_cell.length_c   1.000
_cell.angle_alpha   90.00
_cell.angle_beta   90.00
_cell.angle_gamma   90.00
#
_symmetry.space_group_name_H-M   'P 1'
#
loop_
_entity.id
_entity.type
_entity.pdbx_description
1 polymer ?
#
loop_
_entity_poly.entity_id
_entity_poly.type
_entity_poly.pdbx_seq_one_letter_code
_entity_poly.pdbx_strand_id
1 'polypeptide(L)'
;MARRMSALARAGSAVSGWWFKPMPLARVAVLRTLVYLFLIFDMLYVATDVVPHGYVPELYQPTLVARILQLPTLGVTGGQVLFWVVTLASVCAAIGAFQRAAGWVAGLGFWLWMLNSQGFSYVSHDHMALMVAVLVLPTVGVARFGDTGSSERVGWVLRVVQVFTILTYFGSAISKWTRSGTPWVWANGAVFVWAIMRRGSDLIRWTLDFPWLLIVGQWALLLLEFCSPVVLFLRGKWLYALVATFVLFHLATYLALGIHFLPTVVCWAAFLPLERIPAWLRRRIGRRSEVAPA
;
A
#
# COMPACT_ATOMS: atom_id res chain seq x y z
N MET A 1 -39.22 -6.64 -20.28
CA MET A 1 -37.82 -6.89 -20.68
C MET A 1 -37.00 -5.60 -20.89
N ALA A 2 -37.51 -4.60 -21.63
CA ALA A 2 -36.83 -3.31 -21.88
C ALA A 2 -36.45 -2.49 -20.62
N ARG A 3 -37.27 -2.50 -19.56
CA ARG A 3 -37.01 -1.76 -18.30
C ARG A 3 -35.89 -2.35 -17.43
N ARG A 4 -35.55 -3.65 -17.62
CA ARG A 4 -34.41 -4.31 -16.93
C ARG A 4 -33.07 -4.05 -17.64
N MET A 5 -33.07 -3.94 -18.97
CA MET A 5 -31.88 -3.57 -19.75
C MET A 5 -31.38 -2.16 -19.39
N SER A 6 -32.29 -1.23 -19.08
CA SER A 6 -31.91 0.14 -18.66
C SER A 6 -31.30 0.22 -17.26
N ALA A 7 -31.69 -0.67 -16.33
CA ALA A 7 -31.09 -0.72 -14.99
C ALA A 7 -29.66 -1.27 -15.03
N LEU A 8 -29.43 -2.35 -15.78
CA LEU A 8 -28.09 -2.92 -15.97
C LEU A 8 -27.16 -1.94 -16.71
N ALA A 9 -27.66 -1.24 -17.73
CA ALA A 9 -26.88 -0.22 -18.44
C ALA A 9 -26.48 0.95 -17.53
N ARG A 10 -27.39 1.43 -16.67
CA ARG A 10 -27.09 2.46 -15.67
C ARG A 10 -26.10 2.00 -14.61
N ALA A 11 -26.24 0.77 -14.13
CA ALA A 11 -25.30 0.17 -13.18
C ALA A 11 -23.90 0.05 -13.81
N GLY A 12 -23.81 -0.43 -15.06
CA GLY A 12 -22.55 -0.51 -15.80
C GLY A 12 -21.91 0.86 -16.02
N SER A 13 -22.69 1.87 -16.38
CA SER A 13 -22.23 3.26 -16.51
C SER A 13 -21.72 3.83 -15.19
N ALA A 14 -22.41 3.58 -14.07
CA ALA A 14 -21.99 4.04 -12.75
C ALA A 14 -20.69 3.36 -12.28
N VAL A 15 -20.55 2.05 -12.50
CA VAL A 15 -19.33 1.29 -12.19
C VAL A 15 -18.15 1.81 -13.03
N SER A 16 -18.35 1.95 -14.34
CA SER A 16 -17.33 2.49 -15.24
C SER A 16 -16.93 3.92 -14.83
N GLY A 17 -17.91 4.78 -14.57
CA GLY A 17 -17.68 6.15 -14.11
C GLY A 17 -16.96 6.25 -12.77
N TRP A 18 -17.06 5.23 -11.89
CA TRP A 18 -16.31 5.19 -10.64
C TRP A 18 -14.84 4.80 -10.86
N TRP A 19 -14.60 3.79 -11.69
CA TRP A 19 -13.25 3.28 -12.02
C TRP A 19 -12.44 4.26 -12.87
N PHE A 20 -13.05 4.85 -13.88
CA PHE A 20 -12.36 5.62 -14.91
C PHE A 20 -12.56 7.13 -14.78
N LYS A 21 -13.07 7.63 -13.65
CA LYS A 21 -13.21 9.08 -13.43
C LYS A 21 -11.88 9.80 -13.74
N PRO A 22 -11.85 10.77 -14.67
CA PRO A 22 -10.64 11.53 -14.96
C PRO A 22 -10.05 12.17 -13.70
N MET A 23 -8.75 11.97 -13.49
CA MET A 23 -8.00 12.51 -12.34
C MET A 23 -6.74 13.25 -12.82
N PRO A 24 -6.21 14.23 -12.06
CA PRO A 24 -5.08 15.05 -12.49
C PRO A 24 -3.79 14.25 -12.70
N LEU A 25 -3.08 14.50 -13.81
CA LEU A 25 -1.77 13.87 -14.11
C LEU A 25 -0.73 14.15 -13.03
N ALA A 26 -0.69 15.38 -12.51
CA ALA A 26 0.23 15.74 -11.43
C ALA A 26 0.02 14.88 -10.16
N ARG A 27 -1.19 14.37 -9.90
CA ARG A 27 -1.47 13.51 -8.73
C ARG A 27 -0.71 12.19 -8.83
N VAL A 28 -0.75 11.53 -10.00
CA VAL A 28 -0.01 10.28 -10.19
C VAL A 28 1.49 10.50 -10.26
N ALA A 29 1.94 11.65 -10.75
CA ALA A 29 3.37 11.98 -10.73
C ALA A 29 3.91 12.02 -9.29
N VAL A 30 3.17 12.61 -8.35
CA VAL A 30 3.55 12.63 -6.92
C VAL A 30 3.46 11.24 -6.30
N LEU A 31 2.37 10.50 -6.56
CA LEU A 31 2.25 9.12 -6.06
C LEU A 31 3.38 8.22 -6.57
N ARG A 32 3.73 8.35 -7.85
CA ARG A 32 4.83 7.63 -8.49
C ARG A 32 6.15 7.85 -7.75
N THR A 33 6.51 9.11 -7.53
CA THR A 33 7.73 9.47 -6.81
C THR A 33 7.72 8.91 -5.39
N LEU A 34 6.61 9.06 -4.67
CA LEU A 34 6.48 8.52 -3.31
C LEU A 34 6.65 6.99 -3.27
N VAL A 35 5.95 6.26 -4.14
CA VAL A 35 5.98 4.80 -4.19
C VAL A 35 7.35 4.27 -4.56
N TYR A 36 7.98 4.80 -5.61
CA TYR A 36 9.30 4.30 -6.03
C TYR A 36 10.42 4.66 -5.05
N LEU A 37 10.38 5.83 -4.41
CA LEU A 37 11.32 6.11 -3.33
C LEU A 37 11.09 5.20 -2.12
N PHE A 38 9.81 4.88 -1.84
CA PHE A 38 9.48 3.93 -0.79
C PHE A 38 9.99 2.52 -1.11
N LEU A 39 10.01 2.06 -2.37
CA LEU A 39 10.59 0.74 -2.71
C LEU A 39 12.06 0.63 -2.29
N ILE A 40 12.82 1.70 -2.50
CA ILE A 40 14.24 1.74 -2.10
C ILE A 40 14.35 1.62 -0.58
N PHE A 41 13.54 2.40 0.15
CA PHE A 41 13.48 2.31 1.62
C PHE A 41 13.04 0.92 2.09
N ASP A 42 12.03 0.34 1.44
CA ASP A 42 11.47 -0.96 1.77
C ASP A 42 12.53 -2.07 1.66
N MET A 43 13.24 -2.12 0.53
CA MET A 43 14.29 -3.10 0.32
C MET A 43 15.53 -2.91 1.21
N LEU A 44 15.76 -1.68 1.70
CA LEU A 44 16.88 -1.35 2.59
C LEU A 44 16.58 -1.60 4.07
N TYR A 45 15.31 -1.49 4.49
CA TYR A 45 14.96 -1.45 5.92
C TYR A 45 13.79 -2.33 6.33
N VAL A 46 12.95 -2.78 5.41
CA VAL A 46 11.71 -3.53 5.69
C VAL A 46 11.80 -4.96 5.15
N ALA A 47 11.88 -5.12 3.84
CA ALA A 47 11.97 -6.42 3.14
C ALA A 47 13.43 -6.74 2.80
N THR A 48 14.29 -6.78 3.82
CA THR A 48 15.75 -6.91 3.66
C THR A 48 16.24 -8.36 3.54
N ASP A 49 15.33 -9.33 3.55
CA ASP A 49 15.62 -10.75 3.75
C ASP A 49 16.02 -11.50 2.47
N VAL A 50 15.76 -10.95 1.28
CA VAL A 50 16.02 -11.64 0.00
C VAL A 50 17.50 -11.98 -0.20
N VAL A 51 18.42 -11.08 0.14
CA VAL A 51 19.86 -11.35 0.00
C VAL A 51 20.34 -12.37 1.05
N PRO A 52 20.01 -12.23 2.35
CA PRO A 52 20.28 -13.26 3.36
C PRO A 52 19.71 -14.64 3.04
N HIS A 53 18.49 -14.71 2.48
CA HIS A 53 17.87 -15.97 2.09
C HIS A 53 18.66 -16.73 1.01
N GLY A 54 19.47 -16.02 0.22
CA GLY A 54 20.36 -16.62 -0.76
C GLY A 54 21.45 -17.55 -0.17
N TYR A 55 21.66 -17.54 1.15
CA TYR A 55 22.57 -18.47 1.84
C TYR A 55 21.92 -19.81 2.23
N VAL A 56 20.59 -19.91 2.19
CA VAL A 56 19.82 -21.09 2.63
C VAL A 56 18.77 -21.52 1.59
N PRO A 57 19.15 -21.72 0.31
CA PRO A 57 18.20 -22.02 -0.77
C PRO A 57 17.38 -23.29 -0.54
N GLU A 58 17.86 -24.22 0.29
CA GLU A 58 17.17 -25.46 0.67
C GLU A 58 15.86 -25.22 1.45
N LEU A 59 15.69 -24.04 2.07
CA LEU A 59 14.47 -23.68 2.79
C LEU A 59 13.42 -23.01 1.89
N TYR A 60 13.75 -22.72 0.63
CA TYR A 60 12.86 -22.01 -0.28
C TYR A 60 11.68 -22.88 -0.69
N GLN A 61 10.47 -22.41 -0.41
CA GLN A 61 9.21 -22.98 -0.89
C GLN A 61 8.46 -21.95 -1.75
N PRO A 62 8.51 -22.05 -3.08
CA PRO A 62 7.95 -21.02 -3.96
C PRO A 62 6.46 -20.85 -3.71
N THR A 63 6.02 -19.60 -3.67
CA THR A 63 4.59 -19.24 -3.66
C THR A 63 3.89 -19.79 -4.91
N LEU A 64 2.55 -19.88 -4.89
CA LEU A 64 1.79 -20.38 -6.05
C LEU A 64 2.14 -19.63 -7.34
N VAL A 65 2.27 -18.30 -7.28
CA VAL A 65 2.64 -17.46 -8.43
C VAL A 65 4.05 -17.79 -8.90
N ALA A 66 5.01 -17.91 -7.99
CA ALA A 66 6.39 -18.28 -8.33
C ALA A 66 6.46 -19.68 -8.97
N ARG A 67 5.64 -20.64 -8.52
CA ARG A 67 5.55 -21.98 -9.12
C ARG A 67 5.00 -21.94 -10.54
N ILE A 68 3.90 -21.22 -10.75
CA ILE A 68 3.28 -21.09 -12.09
C ILE A 68 4.26 -20.45 -13.07
N LEU A 69 4.99 -19.43 -12.65
CA LEU A 69 5.96 -18.72 -13.47
C LEU A 69 7.34 -19.38 -13.51
N GLN A 70 7.52 -20.51 -12.80
CA GLN A 70 8.79 -21.24 -12.69
C GLN A 70 9.96 -20.32 -12.28
N LEU A 71 9.71 -19.39 -11.35
CA LEU A 71 10.74 -18.47 -10.88
C LEU A 71 11.76 -19.21 -10.01
N PRO A 72 13.07 -19.05 -10.28
CA PRO A 72 14.11 -19.66 -9.47
C PRO A 72 14.22 -18.97 -8.10
N THR A 73 14.79 -19.70 -7.13
CA THR A 73 15.32 -19.07 -5.91
C THR A 73 16.52 -18.19 -6.28
N LEU A 74 16.60 -17.01 -5.66
CA LEU A 74 17.73 -16.12 -5.83
C LEU A 74 18.85 -16.54 -4.89
N GLY A 75 20.06 -16.71 -5.44
CA GLY A 75 21.29 -16.73 -4.64
C GLY A 75 21.69 -15.31 -4.22
N VAL A 76 22.71 -15.20 -3.36
CA VAL A 76 23.22 -13.90 -2.84
C VAL A 76 23.51 -12.89 -3.95
N THR A 77 24.29 -13.29 -4.96
CA THR A 77 24.62 -12.43 -6.11
C THR A 77 23.37 -12.01 -6.89
N GLY A 78 22.42 -12.94 -7.09
CA GLY A 78 21.17 -12.66 -7.78
C GLY A 78 20.31 -11.65 -7.03
N GLY A 79 20.21 -11.78 -5.70
CA GLY A 79 19.56 -10.81 -4.83
C GLY A 79 20.21 -9.43 -4.90
N GLN A 80 21.54 -9.35 -4.85
CA GLN A 80 22.27 -8.07 -4.94
C GLN A 80 22.11 -7.38 -6.30
N VAL A 81 22.18 -8.14 -7.40
CA VAL A 81 21.95 -7.61 -8.74
C VAL A 81 20.51 -7.09 -8.85
N LEU A 82 19.53 -7.88 -8.40
CA LEU A 82 18.13 -7.46 -8.40
C LEU A 82 17.91 -6.21 -7.56
N PHE A 83 18.56 -6.11 -6.39
CA PHE A 83 18.51 -4.93 -5.53
C PHE A 83 18.90 -3.66 -6.29
N TRP A 84 20.05 -3.68 -6.96
CA TRP A 84 20.54 -2.52 -7.71
C TRP A 84 19.69 -2.21 -8.94
N VAL A 85 19.22 -3.23 -9.66
CA VAL A 85 18.33 -3.05 -10.81
C VAL A 85 17.03 -2.35 -10.39
N VAL A 86 16.37 -2.82 -9.34
CA VAL A 86 15.13 -2.23 -8.83
C VAL A 86 15.38 -0.83 -8.27
N THR A 87 16.49 -0.61 -7.56
CA THR A 87 16.86 0.70 -7.01
C THR A 87 17.06 1.73 -8.11
N LEU A 88 17.89 1.43 -9.12
CA LEU A 88 18.17 2.35 -10.23
C LEU A 88 16.91 2.63 -11.06
N ALA A 89 16.11 1.59 -11.35
CA ALA A 89 14.84 1.74 -12.04
C ALA A 89 13.85 2.61 -11.24
N SER A 90 13.81 2.45 -9.91
CA SER A 90 12.98 3.24 -9.01
C SER A 90 13.40 4.70 -8.97
N VAL A 91 14.71 4.99 -8.94
CA VAL A 91 15.22 6.37 -9.04
C VAL A 91 14.80 7.00 -10.37
N CYS A 92 15.02 6.31 -11.50
CA CYS A 92 14.62 6.78 -12.82
C CYS A 92 13.10 7.06 -12.90
N ALA A 93 12.28 6.13 -12.40
CA ALA A 93 10.82 6.29 -12.37
C ALA A 93 10.40 7.45 -11.45
N ALA A 94 11.05 7.62 -10.29
CA ALA A 94 10.76 8.66 -9.32
C ALA A 94 11.05 10.07 -9.87
N ILE A 95 12.18 10.27 -10.56
CA ILE A 95 12.54 11.55 -11.20
C ILE A 95 11.80 11.78 -12.52
N GLY A 96 11.13 10.75 -13.05
CA GLY A 96 10.33 10.84 -14.26
C GLY A 96 11.09 10.56 -15.56
N ALA A 97 12.25 9.91 -15.50
CA ALA A 97 13.00 9.40 -16.65
C ALA A 97 12.45 8.04 -17.11
N PHE A 98 12.33 7.85 -18.44
CA PHE A 98 11.86 6.60 -19.05
C PHE A 98 10.66 5.94 -18.35
N GLN A 99 9.67 6.74 -17.94
CA GLN A 99 8.68 6.41 -16.89
C GLN A 99 8.01 5.04 -17.03
N ARG A 100 7.69 4.62 -18.26
CA ARG A 100 7.10 3.30 -18.53
C ARG A 100 8.11 2.18 -18.35
N ALA A 101 9.27 2.27 -18.99
CA ALA A 101 10.30 1.22 -18.93
C ALA A 101 10.87 1.10 -17.52
N ALA A 102 11.29 2.22 -16.92
CA ALA A 102 11.80 2.26 -15.55
C ALA A 102 10.75 1.74 -14.56
N GLY A 103 9.49 2.14 -14.72
CA GLY A 103 8.41 1.65 -13.87
C GLY A 103 8.14 0.15 -14.01
N TRP A 104 8.12 -0.40 -15.23
CA TRP A 104 7.95 -1.84 -15.44
C TRP A 104 9.13 -2.65 -14.88
N VAL A 105 10.36 -2.19 -15.07
CA VAL A 105 11.56 -2.86 -14.52
C VAL A 105 11.51 -2.86 -12.99
N ALA A 106 11.21 -1.70 -12.37
CA ALA A 106 11.08 -1.61 -10.92
C ALA A 106 9.92 -2.47 -10.39
N GLY A 107 8.75 -2.43 -11.04
CA GLY A 107 7.57 -3.20 -10.63
C GLY A 107 7.76 -4.70 -10.74
N LEU A 108 8.21 -5.21 -11.89
CA LEU A 108 8.46 -6.64 -12.08
C LEU A 108 9.62 -7.14 -11.21
N GLY A 109 10.68 -6.34 -11.08
CA GLY A 109 11.81 -6.67 -10.21
C GLY A 109 11.40 -6.71 -8.73
N PHE A 110 10.57 -5.77 -8.27
CA PHE A 110 10.02 -5.79 -6.91
C PHE A 110 9.07 -6.96 -6.68
N TRP A 111 8.30 -7.38 -7.68
CA TRP A 111 7.54 -8.63 -7.60
C TRP A 111 8.44 -9.85 -7.44
N LEU A 112 9.52 -9.94 -8.23
CA LEU A 112 10.49 -11.02 -8.09
C LEU A 112 11.14 -11.03 -6.69
N TRP A 113 11.47 -9.84 -6.17
CA TRP A 113 11.99 -9.64 -4.81
C TRP A 113 11.03 -10.19 -3.76
N MET A 114 9.78 -9.72 -3.78
CA MET A 114 8.77 -10.13 -2.79
C MET A 114 8.36 -11.59 -2.92
N LEU A 115 8.28 -12.15 -4.14
CA LEU A 115 7.98 -13.57 -4.32
C LEU A 115 9.10 -14.47 -3.78
N ASN A 116 10.35 -14.03 -3.90
CA ASN A 116 11.49 -14.74 -3.29
C ASN A 116 11.48 -14.61 -1.77
N SER A 117 11.29 -13.41 -1.23
CA SER A 117 11.14 -13.16 0.21
C SER A 117 10.07 -14.06 0.82
N GLN A 118 8.87 -14.07 0.22
CA GLN A 118 7.72 -14.82 0.73
C GLN A 118 7.81 -16.33 0.55
N GLY A 119 8.75 -16.81 -0.27
CA GLY A 119 9.02 -18.24 -0.43
C GLY A 119 9.62 -18.88 0.82
N PHE A 120 10.07 -18.10 1.80
CA PHE A 120 10.61 -18.58 3.08
C PHE A 120 9.55 -18.58 4.19
N SER A 121 8.31 -18.96 3.85
CA SER A 121 7.16 -19.14 4.77
C SER A 121 6.59 -17.89 5.44
N TYR A 122 7.07 -16.69 5.12
CA TYR A 122 6.49 -15.44 5.60
C TYR A 122 5.74 -14.70 4.49
N VAL A 123 4.41 -14.62 4.59
CA VAL A 123 3.61 -13.87 3.61
C VAL A 123 3.34 -12.45 4.10
N SER A 124 4.05 -11.48 3.51
CA SER A 124 3.94 -10.04 3.77
C SER A 124 2.66 -9.45 3.16
N HIS A 125 1.52 -9.76 3.76
CA HIS A 125 0.20 -9.27 3.33
C HIS A 125 0.10 -7.74 3.34
N ASP A 126 0.89 -7.07 4.18
CA ASP A 126 1.01 -5.61 4.25
C ASP A 126 1.65 -4.99 2.99
N HIS A 127 2.35 -5.78 2.16
CA HIS A 127 2.93 -5.32 0.90
C HIS A 127 1.97 -5.43 -0.30
N MET A 128 0.79 -6.06 -0.14
CA MET A 128 -0.11 -6.33 -1.26
C MET A 128 -0.47 -5.08 -2.07
N ALA A 129 -0.87 -4.00 -1.39
CA ALA A 129 -1.24 -2.75 -2.06
C ALA A 129 -0.06 -2.11 -2.80
N LEU A 130 1.15 -2.17 -2.21
CA LEU A 130 2.38 -1.67 -2.80
C LEU A 130 2.78 -2.47 -4.04
N MET A 131 2.76 -3.80 -3.95
CA MET A 131 3.01 -4.71 -5.07
C MET A 131 2.05 -4.43 -6.23
N VAL A 132 0.78 -4.19 -5.96
CA VAL A 132 -0.17 -3.80 -7.01
C VAL A 132 0.15 -2.41 -7.57
N ALA A 133 0.43 -1.43 -6.71
CA ALA A 133 0.74 -0.07 -7.12
C ALA A 133 1.89 -0.01 -8.13
N VAL A 134 2.97 -0.74 -7.90
CA VAL A 134 4.14 -0.75 -8.79
C VAL A 134 3.87 -1.40 -10.15
N LEU A 135 2.87 -2.29 -10.26
CA LEU A 135 2.44 -2.85 -11.55
C LEU A 135 1.52 -1.93 -12.33
N VAL A 136 0.68 -1.15 -11.64
CA VAL A 136 -0.31 -0.30 -12.32
C VAL A 136 0.22 1.09 -12.64
N LEU A 137 1.14 1.66 -11.85
CA LEU A 137 1.71 2.99 -12.10
C LEU A 137 2.34 3.15 -13.51
N PRO A 138 3.09 2.18 -14.06
CA PRO A 138 3.69 2.30 -15.40
C PRO A 138 2.67 2.36 -16.55
N THR A 139 1.41 1.99 -16.30
CA THR A 139 0.35 1.95 -17.33
C THR A 139 -0.15 3.34 -17.74
N VAL A 140 0.04 4.37 -16.90
CA VAL A 140 -0.39 5.74 -17.22
C VAL A 140 0.40 6.33 -18.40
N GLY A 141 1.71 6.09 -18.43
CA GLY A 141 2.62 6.74 -19.37
C GLY A 141 3.24 8.01 -18.80
N VAL A 142 3.39 9.04 -19.63
CA VAL A 142 4.06 10.29 -19.24
C VAL A 142 3.15 11.13 -18.35
N ALA A 143 3.62 11.41 -17.13
CA ALA A 143 3.00 12.35 -16.19
C ALA A 143 4.09 13.11 -15.42
N ARG A 144 3.91 14.43 -15.29
CA ARG A 144 4.85 15.37 -14.65
C ARG A 144 4.13 16.23 -13.61
N PHE A 145 4.90 16.77 -12.65
CA PHE A 145 4.35 17.65 -11.61
C PHE A 145 3.76 18.97 -12.17
N GLY A 146 4.17 19.35 -13.37
CA GLY A 146 3.69 20.53 -14.11
C GLY A 146 2.33 20.37 -14.76
N ASP A 147 1.86 19.14 -14.96
CA ASP A 147 0.72 18.88 -15.82
C ASP A 147 -0.59 19.39 -15.21
N THR A 148 -1.35 20.12 -16.02
CA THR A 148 -2.68 20.64 -15.67
C THR A 148 -3.83 19.74 -16.16
N GLY A 149 -3.52 18.80 -17.06
CA GLY A 149 -4.49 17.87 -17.63
C GLY A 149 -4.98 16.78 -16.66
N SER A 150 -6.04 16.10 -17.08
CA SER A 150 -6.60 14.93 -16.38
C SER A 150 -6.69 13.73 -17.32
N SER A 151 -6.70 12.52 -16.76
CA SER A 151 -6.76 11.28 -17.52
C SER A 151 -7.57 10.21 -16.79
N GLU A 152 -8.34 9.44 -17.54
CA GLU A 152 -9.08 8.26 -17.06
C GLU A 152 -8.14 7.14 -16.60
N ARG A 153 -6.97 6.99 -17.26
CA ARG A 153 -5.94 6.03 -16.85
C ARG A 153 -5.44 6.33 -15.44
N VAL A 154 -5.28 7.61 -15.11
CA VAL A 154 -4.90 8.04 -13.76
C VAL A 154 -6.01 7.71 -12.77
N GLY A 155 -7.27 7.95 -13.14
CA GLY A 155 -8.44 7.52 -12.38
C GLY A 155 -8.38 6.04 -12.02
N TRP A 156 -8.24 5.19 -13.03
CA TRP A 156 -8.18 3.75 -12.86
C TRP A 156 -7.02 3.31 -11.97
N VAL A 157 -5.80 3.78 -12.23
CA VAL A 157 -4.62 3.44 -11.42
C VAL A 157 -4.82 3.79 -9.95
N LEU A 158 -5.30 5.01 -9.66
CA LEU A 158 -5.56 5.43 -8.27
C LEU A 158 -6.64 4.56 -7.62
N ARG A 159 -7.70 4.21 -8.36
CA ARG A 159 -8.77 3.35 -7.85
C ARG A 159 -8.26 1.94 -7.55
N VAL A 160 -7.41 1.37 -8.39
CA VAL A 160 -6.80 0.07 -8.13
C VAL A 160 -5.96 0.12 -6.85
N VAL A 161 -5.09 1.11 -6.69
CA VAL A 161 -4.28 1.25 -5.46
C VAL A 161 -5.17 1.44 -4.22
N GLN A 162 -6.20 2.28 -4.31
CA GLN A 162 -7.16 2.48 -3.22
C GLN A 162 -7.88 1.18 -2.85
N VAL A 163 -8.41 0.44 -3.82
CA VAL A 163 -9.10 -0.83 -3.58
C VAL A 163 -8.17 -1.82 -2.90
N PHE A 164 -6.96 -2.02 -3.41
CA PHE A 164 -6.03 -2.98 -2.80
C PHE A 164 -5.52 -2.53 -1.43
N THR A 165 -5.40 -1.22 -1.18
CA THR A 165 -5.13 -0.69 0.17
C THR A 165 -6.23 -1.10 1.14
N ILE A 166 -7.50 -0.96 0.74
CA ILE A 166 -8.65 -1.36 1.55
C ILE A 166 -8.75 -2.87 1.70
N LEU A 167 -8.47 -3.63 0.64
CA LEU A 167 -8.49 -5.09 0.68
C LEU A 167 -7.44 -5.65 1.66
N THR A 168 -6.34 -4.95 1.94
CA THR A 168 -5.41 -5.36 3.00
C THR A 168 -6.12 -5.43 4.35
N TYR A 169 -6.90 -4.41 4.71
CA TYR A 169 -7.63 -4.37 5.99
C TYR A 169 -8.82 -5.32 5.99
N PHE A 170 -9.66 -5.22 4.97
CA PHE A 170 -10.86 -6.04 4.88
C PHE A 170 -10.52 -7.54 4.79
N GLY A 171 -9.51 -7.89 3.99
CA GLY A 171 -8.97 -9.24 3.91
C GLY A 171 -8.33 -9.73 5.21
N SER A 172 -7.67 -8.83 5.96
CA SER A 172 -7.17 -9.11 7.31
C SER A 172 -8.31 -9.50 8.27
N ALA A 173 -9.43 -8.77 8.26
CA ALA A 173 -10.61 -9.13 9.07
C ALA A 173 -11.23 -10.46 8.65
N ILE A 174 -11.36 -10.71 7.35
CA ILE A 174 -11.84 -12.01 6.82
C ILE A 174 -10.92 -13.14 7.29
N SER A 175 -9.60 -12.95 7.21
CA SER A 175 -8.62 -13.94 7.64
C SER A 175 -8.72 -14.25 9.14
N LYS A 176 -8.92 -13.22 9.97
CA LYS A 176 -9.18 -13.39 11.40
C LYS A 176 -10.44 -14.21 11.64
N TRP A 177 -11.52 -13.92 10.93
CA TRP A 177 -12.75 -14.68 11.00
C TRP A 177 -12.53 -16.14 10.57
N THR A 178 -12.06 -16.39 9.35
CA THR A 178 -11.98 -17.76 8.81
C THR A 178 -11.05 -18.66 9.63
N ARG A 179 -9.96 -18.11 10.19
CA ARG A 179 -9.02 -18.88 11.03
C ARG A 179 -9.51 -19.14 12.45
N SER A 180 -10.42 -18.32 12.97
CA SER A 180 -10.99 -18.48 14.32
C SER A 180 -12.40 -19.10 14.32
N GLY A 181 -12.97 -19.36 13.14
CA GLY A 181 -14.34 -19.84 12.95
C GLY A 181 -15.39 -18.73 13.01
N THR A 182 -15.28 -17.78 13.94
CA THR A 182 -16.19 -16.62 14.03
C THR A 182 -15.46 -15.33 14.44
N PRO A 183 -15.94 -14.14 14.04
CA PRO A 183 -15.37 -12.88 14.53
C PRO A 183 -15.45 -12.76 16.06
N TRP A 184 -16.47 -13.37 16.68
CA TRP A 184 -16.66 -13.38 18.13
C TRP A 184 -15.53 -14.10 18.86
N VAL A 185 -15.12 -15.27 18.35
CA VAL A 185 -14.03 -16.06 18.96
C VAL A 185 -12.71 -15.30 18.88
N TRP A 186 -12.43 -14.64 17.76
CA TRP A 186 -11.23 -13.80 17.64
C TRP A 186 -11.28 -12.61 18.61
N ALA A 187 -12.39 -11.87 18.64
CA ALA A 187 -12.50 -10.62 19.40
C ALA A 187 -12.50 -10.79 20.92
N ASN A 188 -12.95 -11.95 21.41
CA ASN A 188 -12.97 -12.29 22.83
C ASN A 188 -11.81 -13.23 23.22
N GLY A 189 -10.87 -13.46 22.30
CA GLY A 189 -9.72 -14.32 22.52
C GLY A 189 -8.55 -13.62 23.20
N ALA A 190 -7.47 -14.37 23.40
CA ALA A 190 -6.23 -13.90 24.01
C ALA A 190 -5.24 -13.23 23.02
N VAL A 191 -5.65 -12.90 21.79
CA VAL A 191 -4.73 -12.49 20.72
C VAL A 191 -3.94 -11.23 21.10
N PHE A 192 -4.62 -10.25 21.69
CA PHE A 192 -3.95 -9.03 22.17
C PHE A 192 -3.03 -9.31 23.37
N VAL A 193 -3.42 -10.19 24.30
CA VAL A 193 -2.55 -10.63 25.42
C VAL A 193 -1.26 -11.23 24.87
N TRP A 194 -1.37 -12.19 23.94
CA TRP A 194 -0.20 -12.82 23.31
C TRP A 194 0.69 -11.82 22.57
N ALA A 195 0.09 -10.88 21.83
CA ALA A 195 0.84 -9.86 21.12
C ALA A 195 1.63 -8.95 22.08
N ILE A 196 0.99 -8.49 23.14
CA ILE A 196 1.60 -7.60 24.15
C ILE A 196 2.64 -8.34 24.99
N MET A 197 2.39 -9.58 25.41
CA MET A 197 3.38 -10.37 26.15
C MET A 197 4.64 -10.62 25.31
N ARG A 198 4.49 -10.83 24.00
CA ARG A 198 5.62 -11.11 23.10
C ARG A 198 6.38 -9.86 22.65
N ARG A 199 5.68 -8.75 22.42
CA ARG A 199 6.24 -7.56 21.74
C ARG A 199 5.85 -6.22 22.35
N GLY A 200 5.06 -6.22 23.42
CA GLY A 200 4.52 -5.01 24.03
C GLY A 200 5.60 -4.13 24.63
N SER A 201 5.54 -2.84 24.29
CA SER A 201 6.31 -1.78 24.90
C SER A 201 5.75 -1.41 26.27
N ASP A 202 6.54 -0.67 27.07
CA ASP A 202 6.10 -0.20 28.39
C ASP A 202 4.88 0.73 28.33
N LEU A 203 4.61 1.34 27.17
CA LEU A 203 3.42 2.16 26.92
C LEU A 203 2.11 1.37 27.02
N ILE A 204 2.12 0.08 26.68
CA ILE A 204 0.90 -0.73 26.54
C ILE A 204 0.82 -1.90 27.52
N ARG A 205 1.92 -2.28 28.18
CA ARG A 205 1.96 -3.45 29.10
C ARG A 205 0.94 -3.38 30.24
N TRP A 206 0.68 -2.19 30.78
CA TRP A 206 -0.32 -1.97 31.84
C TRP A 206 -1.74 -2.43 31.44
N THR A 207 -2.04 -2.50 30.13
CA THR A 207 -3.36 -2.96 29.65
C THR A 207 -3.61 -4.44 29.91
N LEU A 208 -2.56 -5.23 30.19
CA LEU A 208 -2.69 -6.65 30.56
C LEU A 208 -3.47 -6.84 31.86
N ASP A 209 -3.44 -5.86 32.76
CA ASP A 209 -4.19 -5.88 34.03
C ASP A 209 -5.69 -5.60 33.83
N PHE A 210 -6.09 -5.20 32.61
CA PHE A 210 -7.46 -4.82 32.27
C PHE A 210 -7.97 -5.62 31.06
N PRO A 211 -8.36 -6.91 31.22
CA PRO A 211 -8.78 -7.77 30.11
C PRO A 211 -9.91 -7.18 29.26
N TRP A 212 -10.84 -6.45 29.86
CA TRP A 212 -11.95 -5.81 29.14
C TRP A 212 -11.46 -4.77 28.13
N LEU A 213 -10.37 -4.05 28.42
CA LEU A 213 -9.79 -3.06 27.50
C LEU A 213 -9.23 -3.73 26.25
N LEU A 214 -8.63 -4.92 26.42
CA LEU A 214 -8.11 -5.73 25.31
C LEU A 214 -9.24 -6.28 24.44
N ILE A 215 -10.34 -6.71 25.05
CA ILE A 215 -11.55 -7.15 24.33
C ILE A 215 -12.14 -5.99 23.51
N VAL A 216 -12.29 -4.81 24.13
CA VAL A 216 -12.78 -3.60 23.44
C VAL A 216 -11.85 -3.23 22.29
N GLY A 217 -10.53 -3.28 22.49
CA GLY A 217 -9.54 -3.03 21.45
C GLY A 217 -9.63 -4.00 20.27
N GLN A 218 -9.85 -5.29 20.55
CA GLN A 218 -10.03 -6.31 19.51
C GLN A 218 -11.32 -6.06 18.70
N TRP A 219 -12.43 -5.72 19.35
CA TRP A 219 -13.67 -5.33 18.68
C TRP A 219 -13.52 -4.06 17.85
N ALA A 220 -12.87 -3.03 18.39
CA ALA A 220 -12.60 -1.80 17.67
C ALA A 220 -11.75 -2.04 16.41
N LEU A 221 -10.73 -2.90 16.51
CA LEU A 221 -9.90 -3.31 15.38
C LEU A 221 -10.73 -4.05 14.31
N LEU A 222 -11.52 -5.05 14.71
CA LEU A 222 -12.38 -5.76 13.76
C LEU A 222 -13.37 -4.83 13.06
N LEU A 223 -14.01 -3.93 13.81
CA LEU A 223 -14.95 -2.96 13.23
C LEU A 223 -14.24 -2.05 12.24
N LEU A 224 -13.07 -1.52 12.60
CA LEU A 224 -12.28 -0.66 11.71
C LEU A 224 -11.90 -1.38 10.40
N GLU A 225 -11.45 -2.63 10.49
CA GLU A 225 -11.05 -3.41 9.33
C GLU A 225 -12.24 -3.83 8.46
N PHE A 226 -13.35 -4.32 9.05
CA PHE A 226 -14.57 -4.69 8.32
C PHE A 226 -15.24 -3.48 7.66
N CYS A 227 -15.22 -2.31 8.30
CA CYS A 227 -15.80 -1.08 7.76
C CYS A 227 -14.88 -0.33 6.81
N SER A 228 -13.63 -0.78 6.61
CA SER A 228 -12.68 -0.13 5.69
C SER A 228 -13.22 0.11 4.26
N PRO A 229 -14.10 -0.73 3.66
CA PRO A 229 -14.68 -0.45 2.34
C PRO A 229 -15.48 0.85 2.24
N VAL A 230 -16.02 1.35 3.35
CA VAL A 230 -16.76 2.62 3.39
C VAL A 230 -15.90 3.77 2.88
N VAL A 231 -14.59 3.73 3.15
CA VAL A 231 -13.62 4.78 2.76
C VAL A 231 -13.64 5.05 1.25
N LEU A 232 -13.88 4.03 0.41
CA LEU A 232 -13.91 4.16 -1.06
C LEU A 232 -15.00 5.11 -1.57
N PHE A 233 -16.01 5.37 -0.73
CA PHE A 233 -17.16 6.21 -1.05
C PHE A 233 -17.16 7.55 -0.29
N LEU A 234 -16.29 7.71 0.71
CA LEU A 234 -16.16 8.94 1.49
C LEU A 234 -15.53 10.07 0.66
N ARG A 235 -15.85 11.30 1.05
CA ARG A 235 -15.34 12.52 0.43
C ARG A 235 -15.06 13.59 1.49
N GLY A 236 -14.21 14.56 1.15
CA GLY A 236 -13.94 15.74 1.97
C GLY A 236 -13.39 15.39 3.35
N LYS A 237 -13.88 16.07 4.39
CA LYS A 237 -13.38 15.93 5.78
C LYS A 237 -13.48 14.50 6.33
N TRP A 238 -14.51 13.75 5.94
CA TRP A 238 -14.72 12.38 6.43
C TRP A 238 -13.71 11.40 5.84
N LEU A 239 -13.34 11.59 4.57
CA LEU A 239 -12.25 10.82 3.97
C LEU A 239 -10.95 11.07 4.73
N TYR A 240 -10.60 12.34 4.97
CA TYR A 240 -9.37 12.68 5.67
C TYR A 240 -9.35 12.18 7.12
N ALA A 241 -10.49 12.24 7.82
CA ALA A 241 -10.61 11.69 9.17
C ALA A 241 -10.31 10.18 9.19
N LEU A 242 -10.86 9.40 8.25
CA LEU A 242 -10.57 7.96 8.20
C LEU A 242 -9.15 7.66 7.73
N VAL A 243 -8.61 8.38 6.74
CA VAL A 243 -7.20 8.25 6.35
C VAL A 243 -6.30 8.50 7.57
N ALA A 244 -6.55 9.57 8.33
CA ALA A 244 -5.82 9.87 9.56
C ALA A 244 -6.00 8.77 10.61
N THR A 245 -7.20 8.23 10.77
CA THR A 245 -7.49 7.11 11.70
C THR A 245 -6.63 5.90 11.37
N PHE A 246 -6.53 5.49 10.11
CA PHE A 246 -5.71 4.34 9.71
C PHE A 246 -4.20 4.62 9.86
N VAL A 247 -3.75 5.83 9.54
CA VAL A 247 -2.34 6.21 9.75
C VAL A 247 -1.99 6.21 11.25
N LEU A 248 -2.86 6.76 12.09
CA LEU A 248 -2.69 6.77 13.55
C LEU A 248 -2.79 5.36 14.14
N PHE A 249 -3.67 4.51 13.62
CA PHE A 249 -3.74 3.10 13.99
C PHE A 249 -2.40 2.38 13.75
N HIS A 250 -1.75 2.62 12.62
CA HIS A 250 -0.44 2.03 12.33
C HIS A 250 0.67 2.61 13.21
N LEU A 251 0.65 3.92 13.45
CA LEU A 251 1.58 4.55 14.37
C LEU A 251 1.41 3.99 15.80
N ALA A 252 0.18 3.85 16.28
CA ALA A 252 -0.11 3.27 17.59
C ALA A 252 0.35 1.82 17.66
N THR A 253 0.13 1.02 16.61
CA THR A 253 0.60 -0.37 16.52
C THR A 253 2.12 -0.45 16.57
N TYR A 254 2.82 0.45 15.88
CA TYR A 254 4.27 0.53 15.93
C TYR A 254 4.79 0.92 17.32
N LEU A 255 4.23 1.95 17.94
CA LEU A 255 4.63 2.38 19.29
C LEU A 255 4.30 1.33 20.37
N ALA A 256 3.20 0.61 20.21
CA ALA A 256 2.75 -0.40 21.16
C ALA A 256 3.51 -1.73 21.01
N LEU A 257 3.77 -2.19 19.78
CA LEU A 257 4.23 -3.55 19.50
C LEU A 257 5.52 -3.63 18.66
N GLY A 258 6.06 -2.49 18.21
CA GLY A 258 7.17 -2.46 17.25
C GLY A 258 6.82 -3.05 15.88
N ILE A 259 5.52 -3.25 15.58
CA ILE A 259 5.04 -3.80 14.31
C ILE A 259 4.64 -2.65 13.40
N HIS A 260 5.14 -2.66 12.16
CA HIS A 260 4.79 -1.65 11.18
C HIS A 260 4.14 -2.27 9.94
N PHE A 261 3.33 -1.47 9.25
CA PHE A 261 2.70 -1.80 7.97
C PHE A 261 2.98 -0.68 6.95
N LEU A 262 4.18 -0.10 7.00
CA LEU A 262 4.60 1.03 6.16
C LEU A 262 4.27 0.84 4.65
N PRO A 263 4.43 -0.36 4.05
CA PRO A 263 4.06 -0.61 2.65
C PRO A 263 2.58 -0.35 2.34
N THR A 264 1.67 -0.65 3.27
CA THR A 264 0.26 -0.26 3.12
C THR A 264 0.04 1.21 3.48
N VAL A 265 0.76 1.75 4.49
CA VAL A 265 0.65 3.16 4.90
C VAL A 265 0.97 4.10 3.75
N VAL A 266 2.04 3.85 2.98
CA VAL A 266 2.39 4.71 1.84
C VAL A 266 1.29 4.72 0.77
N CYS A 267 0.57 3.61 0.59
CA CYS A 267 -0.51 3.50 -0.38
C CYS A 267 -1.76 4.32 -0.01
N TRP A 268 -1.93 4.72 1.25
CA TRP A 268 -2.97 5.68 1.65
C TRP A 268 -2.82 7.04 0.97
N ALA A 269 -1.63 7.39 0.48
CA ALA A 269 -1.42 8.60 -0.31
C ALA A 269 -2.32 8.65 -1.57
N ALA A 270 -2.75 7.51 -2.11
CA ALA A 270 -3.66 7.45 -3.25
C ALA A 270 -5.06 8.06 -2.96
N PHE A 271 -5.44 8.21 -1.69
CA PHE A 271 -6.69 8.86 -1.27
C PHE A 271 -6.57 10.39 -1.15
N LEU A 272 -5.34 10.91 -1.15
CA LEU A 272 -5.07 12.33 -0.92
C LEU A 272 -5.03 13.14 -2.23
N PRO A 273 -5.38 14.43 -2.21
CA PRO A 273 -5.26 15.32 -3.37
C PRO A 273 -3.80 15.76 -3.60
N LEU A 274 -2.94 14.82 -3.98
CA LEU A 274 -1.48 15.02 -4.08
C LEU A 274 -1.07 16.09 -5.10
N GLU A 275 -1.89 16.37 -6.12
CA GLU A 275 -1.69 17.45 -7.10
C GLU A 275 -1.61 18.84 -6.46
N ARG A 276 -2.14 19.00 -5.25
CA ARG A 276 -2.06 20.26 -4.50
C ARG A 276 -0.64 20.54 -4.01
N ILE A 277 0.21 19.52 -3.87
CA ILE A 277 1.59 19.66 -3.38
C ILE A 277 2.44 20.46 -4.39
N PRO A 278 2.56 20.07 -5.69
CA PRO A 278 3.28 20.88 -6.67
C PRO A 278 2.70 22.30 -6.85
N ALA A 279 1.37 22.44 -6.84
CA ALA A 279 0.72 23.73 -6.97
C ALA A 279 1.02 24.67 -5.80
N TRP A 280 1.15 24.14 -4.59
CA TRP A 280 1.56 24.89 -3.42
C TRP A 280 3.04 25.26 -3.47
N LEU A 281 3.92 24.33 -3.87
CA LEU A 281 5.36 24.59 -4.02
C LEU A 281 5.62 25.70 -5.05
N ARG A 282 4.98 25.64 -6.23
CA ARG A 282 5.09 26.69 -7.25
C ARG A 282 4.70 28.07 -6.74
N ARG A 283 3.59 28.17 -5.99
CA ARG A 283 3.14 29.44 -5.39
C ARG A 283 4.13 29.98 -4.36
N ARG A 284 4.76 29.13 -3.56
CA ARG A 284 5.77 29.55 -2.59
C ARG A 284 7.08 30.02 -3.23
N ILE A 285 7.53 29.32 -4.28
CA ILE A 285 8.74 29.70 -5.00
C ILE A 285 8.53 31.02 -5.77
N GLY A 286 7.41 31.16 -6.49
CA GLY A 286 7.08 32.40 -7.21
C GLY A 286 6.98 33.63 -6.29
N ARG A 287 6.38 33.48 -5.10
CA ARG A 287 6.34 34.55 -4.08
C ARG A 287 7.71 34.95 -3.54
N ARG A 288 8.71 34.05 -3.52
CA ARG A 288 10.07 34.40 -3.10
C ARG A 288 10.80 35.21 -4.17
N SER A 289 10.51 34.96 -5.45
CA SER A 289 11.08 35.70 -6.57
C SER A 289 10.56 37.14 -6.67
N GLU A 290 9.33 37.40 -6.22
CA GLU A 290 8.76 38.76 -6.16
C GLU A 290 9.22 39.60 -4.96
N VAL A 291 9.77 38.97 -3.91
CA VAL A 291 10.11 39.64 -2.63
C VAL A 291 11.63 39.87 -2.46
N ALA A 292 12.46 39.52 -3.45
CA ALA A 292 13.88 39.90 -3.44
C ALA A 292 14.04 41.31 -4.07
N PRO A 293 14.35 42.36 -3.30
CA PRO A 293 14.81 43.62 -3.86
C PRO A 293 16.26 43.46 -4.31
N ALA A 294 16.62 44.20 -5.38
CA ALA A 294 18.00 44.41 -5.81
C ALA A 294 18.81 45.20 -4.79
#